data_AF-A0A4Y1ZS95-F1
#
_entry.id   AF-A0A4Y1ZS95-F1
#
_cell.length_a   1.000
_cell.length_b   1.000
_cell.length_c   1.000
_cell.angle_alpha   90.00
_cell.angle_beta   90.00
_cell.angle_gamma   90.00
#
_symmetry.space_group_name_H-M   'P 1'
#
loop_
_entity.id
_entity.type
_entity.pdbx_description
1 polymer ?
#
loop_
_entity_poly.entity_id
_entity_poly.type
_entity_poly.pdbx_seq_one_letter_code
_entity_poly.pdbx_strand_id
1 'polypeptide(L)' 'LFVIRGKPTEVLPDAIKRWKIKYLTFESDTEPYAKARDEEIENLMKTLDVEVIKCCTNTLYDPEK' A
#
# COMPACT_ATOMS: atom_id res chain seq x y z
N LEU A 1 7.28 -15.75 3.51
CA LEU A 1 6.45 -14.99 2.55
C LEU A 1 5.00 -15.45 2.70
N PHE A 2 4.05 -14.53 2.93
CA PHE A 2 2.62 -14.84 2.92
C PHE A 2 2.05 -14.45 1.57
N VAL A 3 1.37 -15.37 0.88
CA VAL A 3 0.71 -15.10 -0.41
C VAL A 3 -0.78 -14.97 -0.17
N ILE A 4 -1.32 -13.77 -0.35
CA ILE A 4 -2.75 -13.46 -0.22
C ILE A 4 -3.31 -13.33 -1.64
N ARG A 5 -4.47 -13.93 -1.92
CA ARG A 5 -5.09 -13.95 -3.25
C ARG A 5 -6.38 -13.15 -3.24
N GLY A 6 -6.51 -12.20 -4.16
CA GLY A 6 -7.68 -11.34 -4.33
C GLY A 6 -7.30 -9.90 -4.65
N LYS A 7 -8.28 -9.01 -4.73
CA LYS A 7 -8.02 -7.59 -4.90
C LYS A 7 -7.44 -7.00 -3.60
N PRO A 8 -6.39 -6.17 -3.66
CA PRO A 8 -5.77 -5.56 -2.47
C PRO A 8 -6.78 -4.87 -1.54
N THR A 9 -7.76 -4.17 -2.12
CA THR A 9 -8.81 -3.43 -1.40
C THR A 9 -9.77 -4.34 -0.61
N GLU A 10 -9.91 -5.59 -1.01
CA GLU A 10 -10.76 -6.57 -0.33
C GLU A 10 -9.97 -7.35 0.72
N VAL A 11 -8.73 -7.74 0.39
CA VAL A 11 -7.97 -8.69 1.22
C VAL A 11 -7.09 -8.03 2.28
N LEU A 12 -6.58 -6.82 2.04
CA LEU A 12 -5.72 -6.13 2.99
C LEU A 12 -6.46 -5.74 4.28
N PRO A 13 -7.71 -5.23 4.26
CA PRO A 13 -8.44 -4.93 5.48
C PRO A 13 -8.58 -6.12 6.43
N ASP A 14 -8.88 -7.30 5.88
CA ASP A 14 -9.04 -8.52 6.66
C ASP A 14 -7.72 -8.98 7.26
N ALA A 15 -6.64 -8.95 6.48
CA ALA A 15 -5.29 -9.27 6.95
C ALA A 15 -4.84 -8.31 8.07
N ILE A 16 -5.06 -7.00 7.89
CA ILE A 16 -4.69 -5.97 8.85
C ILE A 16 -5.43 -6.12 10.17
N LYS A 17 -6.75 -6.33 10.13
CA LYS A 17 -7.55 -6.56 11.34
C LYS A 17 -7.12 -7.85 12.04
N ARG A 18 -6.94 -8.93 11.29
CA ARG A 18 -6.55 -10.24 11.84
C ARG A 18 -5.17 -10.22 12.49
N TRP A 19 -4.22 -9.52 11.88
CA TRP A 19 -2.82 -9.48 12.32
C TRP A 19 -2.49 -8.25 13.19
N LYS A 20 -3.47 -7.36 13.41
CA LYS A 20 -3.30 -6.11 14.19
C LYS A 20 -2.15 -5.25 13.67
N ILE A 21 -2.07 -5.12 12.34
CA ILE A 21 -1.05 -4.32 11.68
C ILE A 21 -1.28 -2.84 11.99
N LYS A 22 -0.18 -2.09 12.19
CA LYS A 22 -0.17 -0.64 12.37
C LYS A 22 0.60 0.13 11.30
N TYR A 23 1.47 -0.57 10.58
CA TYR A 23 2.30 0.01 9.52
C TYR A 23 2.22 -0.86 8.28
N LEU A 24 1.90 -0.25 7.14
CA LEU A 24 1.97 -0.86 5.82
C LEU A 24 3.05 -0.13 5.02
N THR A 25 4.02 -0.87 4.49
CA THR A 25 5.10 -0.27 3.71
C THR A 25 5.18 -0.90 2.33
N PHE A 26 5.43 -0.07 1.32
CA PHE A 26 5.68 -0.53 -0.04
C PHE A 26 6.49 0.50 -0.83
N GLU A 27 7.01 0.05 -1.96
CA GLU A 27 7.77 0.88 -2.89
C GLU A 27 6.84 1.74 -3.74
N SER A 28 7.19 3.01 -3.95
CA SER A 28 6.41 3.89 -4.82
C SER A 28 6.59 3.52 -6.28
N ASP A 29 5.48 3.38 -6.98
CA ASP A 29 5.42 3.08 -8.41
C ASP A 29 4.84 4.30 -9.17
N THR A 30 5.43 4.59 -10.33
CA THR A 30 5.14 5.79 -11.13
C THR A 30 4.12 5.51 -12.22
N GLU A 31 3.76 4.24 -12.45
CA GLU A 31 2.76 3.86 -13.44
C GLU A 31 1.36 4.39 -13.05
N PRO A 32 0.56 4.90 -14.02
CA PRO A 32 -0.75 5.49 -13.72
C PRO A 32 -1.70 4.56 -12.95
N TYR A 33 -1.68 3.26 -13.28
CA TYR A 33 -2.48 2.26 -12.58
C TYR A 33 -2.04 2.08 -11.12
N ALA A 34 -0.73 2.01 -10.89
CA ALA A 34 -0.18 1.79 -9.56
C ALA A 34 -0.48 2.99 -8.64
N LYS A 35 -0.38 4.23 -9.16
CA LYS A 35 -0.79 5.44 -8.42
C LYS A 35 -2.23 5.40 -7.96
N ALA A 36 -3.16 5.09 -8.87
CA ALA A 36 -4.59 5.01 -8.54
C ALA A 36 -4.87 3.91 -7.50
N ARG A 37 -4.23 2.75 -7.64
CA ARG A 37 -4.31 1.66 -6.67
C ARG A 37 -3.78 2.10 -5.30
N ASP A 38 -2.62 2.74 -5.26
CA ASP A 38 -1.95 3.11 -4.02
C ASP A 38 -2.71 4.21 -3.27
N GLU A 39 -3.29 5.17 -3.99
CA GLU A 39 -4.19 6.18 -3.42
C GLU A 39 -5.44 5.54 -2.79
N GLU A 40 -6.06 4.56 -3.47
CA GLU A 40 -7.20 3.82 -2.93
C GLU A 40 -6.82 3.05 -1.65
N ILE A 41 -5.65 2.40 -1.65
CA ILE A 41 -5.14 1.69 -0.48
C ILE A 41 -4.82 2.63 0.66
N GLU A 42 -4.19 3.78 0.43
CA GLU A 42 -3.89 4.76 1.47
C GLU A 42 -5.15 5.26 2.17
N ASN A 43 -6.17 5.61 1.39
CA ASN A 43 -7.46 6.02 1.94
C ASN A 43 -8.10 4.93 2.79
N LEU A 44 -8.02 3.67 2.34
CA LEU A 44 -8.52 2.52 3.07
C LEU A 44 -7.72 2.28 4.37
N MET A 45 -6.39 2.34 4.32
CA MET A 45 -5.54 2.15 5.51
C MET A 45 -5.74 3.23 6.55
N LYS A 46 -5.95 4.48 6.11
CA LYS A 46 -6.28 5.60 6.99
C LYS A 46 -7.56 5.37 7.77
N THR A 47 -8.59 4.77 7.15
CA THR A 47 -9.84 4.42 7.85
C THR A 47 -9.66 3.31 8.89
N LEU A 48 -8.60 2.52 8.77
CA LEU A 48 -8.26 1.40 9.67
C LEU A 48 -7.21 1.77 10.73
N ASP A 49 -6.83 3.05 10.84
CA ASP A 49 -5.78 3.53 11.75
C ASP A 49 -4.44 2.80 11.52
N VAL A 50 -4.07 2.69 10.23
CA VAL A 50 -2.79 2.13 9.75
C VAL A 50 -2.01 3.21 9.03
N GLU A 51 -0.74 3.37 9.40
CA GLU A 51 0.19 4.29 8.74
C GLU A 51 0.77 3.63 7.49
N VAL A 52 0.73 4.36 6.36
CA VAL A 52 1.30 3.90 5.09
C VAL A 52 2.60 4.65 4.82
N ILE A 53 3.69 3.92 4.60
CA ILE A 53 5.00 4.47 4.29
C ILE A 53 5.42 4.01 2.89
N LYS A 54 5.60 4.98 2.00
CA LYS A 54 6.09 4.75 0.64
C LYS A 54 7.52 5.23 0.49
N CYS A 55 8.35 4.43 -0.18
CA CYS A 55 9.73 4.79 -0.48
C CYS A 55 10.01 4.66 -1.98
N CYS A 56 10.66 5.67 -2.56
CA CYS A 56 11.19 5.58 -3.91
C CYS A 56 12.50 4.79 -3.88
N THR A 57 12.44 3.53 -4.33
CA THR A 57 13.60 2.63 -4.36
C THR A 57 13.85 2.00 -5.73
N ASN A 58 12.88 2.06 -6.66
CA ASN A 58 12.95 1.38 -7.96
C ASN A 58 13.73 2.21 -8.98
N THR A 59 13.68 3.52 -8.82
CA THR A 59 14.36 4.50 -9.67
C THR A 59 15.50 5.15 -8.89
N LEU A 60 16.55 5.57 -9.60
CA LEU A 60 17.72 6.24 -9.00
C LEU A 60 17.39 7.59 -8.34
N TYR A 61 16.30 8.20 -8.77
CA TYR A 61 15.76 9.46 -8.26
C TYR A 61 14.25 9.37 -8.21
N ASP A 62 13.63 10.28 -7.46
CA ASP A 62 12.18 10.47 -7.42
C ASP A 62 11.75 11.24 -8.67
N PRO A 63 11.08 10.62 -9.66
CA PRO A 63 10.74 11.30 -10.91
C PRO A 63 9.57 12.28 -10.77
N GLU A 64 8.98 12.40 -9.58
CA GLU A 64 7.90 13.35 -9.28
C GLU A 64 8.39 14.56 -8.48
N LYS A 65 9.67 14.59 -8.10
CA LYS A 65 10.35 15.74 -7.51
C LYS A 65 11.19 16.49 -8.54
#